data_AF-G0PEB3-F1
#
_entry.id   AF-G0PEB3-F1
#
_cell.length_a   1.000
_cell.length_b   1.000
_cell.length_c   1.000
_cell.angle_alpha   90.00
_cell.angle_beta   90.00
_cell.angle_gamma   90.00
#
_symmetry.space_group_name_H-M   'P 1'
#
loop_
_entity.id
_entity.type
_entity.pdbx_description
1 polymer ?
#
loop_
_entity_poly.entity_id
_entity_poly.type
_entity_poly.pdbx_seq_one_letter_code
_entity_poly.pdbx_strand_id
1 'polypeptide(L)'
;MEEENQENLNNENPEQRFFNDFISHFYQNVGNSLRALHLDIVEYAVLKSFVIWKLGVVDFSTTLKIVAQEHYLGITVALTEYYKSEKNMDQFEIALRIADLTLLLGPIFNSYREMINLYEKLQDKFEFLNFSMPEERRSMDL
;
A
#
# COMPACT_ATOMS: atom_id res chain seq x y z
N MET A 1 19.28 -24.53 30.64
CA MET A 1 17.93 -23.91 30.66
C MET A 1 17.93 -22.48 30.11
N GLU A 2 19.07 -21.77 30.07
CA GLU A 2 19.18 -20.47 29.36
C GLU A 2 19.74 -20.60 27.93
N GLU A 3 20.45 -21.69 27.60
CA GLU A 3 21.00 -21.92 26.25
C GLU A 3 19.94 -22.45 25.24
N GLU A 4 18.94 -23.22 25.68
CA GLU A 4 17.83 -23.70 24.84
C GLU A 4 16.87 -22.59 24.37
N ASN A 5 16.88 -21.42 25.05
CA ASN A 5 16.05 -20.28 24.66
C ASN A 5 16.69 -19.40 23.58
N GLN A 6 18.00 -19.53 23.32
CA GLN A 6 18.67 -18.79 22.24
C GLN A 6 18.63 -19.55 20.90
N GLU A 7 18.54 -20.89 20.90
CA GLU A 7 18.45 -21.67 19.66
C GLU A 7 17.07 -21.55 18.97
N ASN A 8 15.99 -21.30 19.72
CA ASN A 8 14.65 -21.16 19.14
C ASN A 8 14.42 -19.82 18.41
N LEU A 9 15.26 -18.80 18.62
CA LEU A 9 15.17 -17.52 17.90
C LEU A 9 15.85 -17.56 16.52
N ASN A 10 16.64 -18.59 16.23
CA ASN A 10 17.38 -18.72 14.98
C ASN A 10 16.69 -19.57 13.90
N ASN A 11 15.46 -20.04 14.17
CA ASN A 11 14.69 -20.86 13.23
C ASN A 11 13.51 -20.12 12.57
N GLU A 12 13.42 -18.80 12.69
CA GLU A 12 12.45 -18.04 11.89
C GLU A 12 12.90 -18.04 10.43
N ASN A 13 12.09 -18.65 9.56
CA ASN A 13 12.27 -18.58 8.12
C ASN A 13 12.39 -17.10 7.71
N PRO A 14 13.50 -16.68 7.07
CA PRO A 14 13.69 -15.28 6.65
C PRO A 14 12.52 -14.69 5.87
N GLU A 15 11.78 -15.52 5.12
CA GLU A 15 10.57 -15.12 4.39
C GLU A 15 9.45 -14.69 5.33
N GLN A 16 9.21 -15.49 6.38
CA GLN A 16 8.21 -15.19 7.40
C GLN A 16 8.60 -13.92 8.14
N ARG A 17 9.89 -13.71 8.41
CA ARG A 17 10.39 -12.48 8.99
C ARG A 17 10.16 -11.27 8.08
N PHE A 18 10.53 -11.33 6.80
CA PHE A 18 10.30 -10.23 5.85
C PHE A 18 8.82 -9.90 5.67
N PHE A 19 7.96 -10.92 5.63
CA PHE A 19 6.51 -10.74 5.56
C PHE A 19 5.96 -10.11 6.85
N ASN A 20 6.38 -10.59 8.02
CA ASN A 20 5.96 -10.04 9.31
C ASN A 20 6.42 -8.59 9.48
N ASP A 21 7.64 -8.26 9.07
CA ASP A 21 8.17 -6.89 9.07
C ASP A 21 7.30 -5.98 8.18
N PHE A 22 6.99 -6.42 6.97
CA PHE A 22 6.09 -5.70 6.06
C PHE A 22 4.70 -5.49 6.67
N ILE A 23 4.07 -6.54 7.20
CA ILE A 23 2.74 -6.44 7.82
C ILE A 23 2.76 -5.48 9.01
N SER A 24 3.80 -5.56 9.85
CA SER A 24 3.97 -4.65 10.99
C SER A 24 4.06 -3.20 10.52
N HIS A 25 4.91 -2.91 9.54
CA HIS A 25 5.04 -1.56 8.97
C HIS A 25 3.76 -1.07 8.30
N PHE A 26 3.07 -1.94 7.54
CA PHE A 26 1.79 -1.61 6.91
C PHE A 26 0.73 -1.21 7.95
N TYR A 27 0.58 -2.00 9.02
CA TYR A 27 -0.35 -1.67 10.10
C TYR A 27 0.04 -0.37 10.82
N GLN A 28 1.33 -0.18 11.11
CA GLN A 28 1.82 1.00 11.82
C GLN A 28 1.64 2.30 11.00
N ASN A 29 1.91 2.25 9.69
CA ASN A 29 1.96 3.43 8.83
C ASN A 29 0.64 3.72 8.12
N VAL A 30 -0.10 2.69 7.68
CA VAL A 30 -1.36 2.84 6.95
C VAL A 30 -2.53 2.51 7.85
N GLY A 31 -2.49 1.38 8.56
CA GLY A 31 -3.58 0.93 9.42
C GLY A 31 -3.94 1.94 10.52
N ASN A 32 -2.94 2.47 11.22
CA ASN A 32 -3.17 3.46 12.27
C ASN A 32 -3.71 4.79 11.72
N SER A 33 -3.17 5.28 10.59
CA SER A 33 -3.64 6.53 9.98
C SER A 33 -5.07 6.41 9.46
N LEU A 34 -5.43 5.29 8.83
CA LEU A 34 -6.81 4.99 8.43
C LEU A 34 -7.76 4.93 9.63
N ARG A 35 -7.33 4.29 10.73
CA ARG A 35 -8.11 4.21 11.96
C ARG A 35 -8.35 5.59 12.57
N ALA A 36 -7.30 6.42 12.64
CA ALA A 36 -7.36 7.75 13.25
C ALA A 36 -8.28 8.72 12.49
N LEU A 37 -8.40 8.55 11.16
CA LEU A 37 -9.22 9.44 10.35
C LEU A 37 -10.71 9.12 10.39
N HIS A 38 -11.10 7.94 10.88
CA HIS A 38 -12.51 7.54 10.99
C HIS A 38 -13.30 7.76 9.69
N LEU A 39 -12.75 7.27 8.58
CA LEU A 39 -13.33 7.47 7.26
C LEU A 39 -14.73 6.87 7.15
N ASP A 40 -15.67 7.63 6.59
CA ASP A 40 -16.94 7.07 6.14
C ASP A 40 -16.80 6.38 4.77
N ILE A 41 -17.90 5.78 4.29
CA ILE A 41 -17.89 5.02 3.03
C ILE A 41 -17.59 5.90 1.81
N VAL A 42 -18.01 7.17 1.82
CA VAL A 42 -17.77 8.12 0.73
C VAL A 42 -16.30 8.54 0.74
N GLU A 43 -15.78 8.91 1.92
CA GLU A 43 -14.37 9.27 2.10
C GLU A 43 -13.43 8.12 1.73
N TYR A 44 -13.78 6.88 2.10
CA TYR A 44 -13.02 5.70 1.72
C TYR A 44 -13.04 5.45 0.20
N ALA A 45 -14.18 5.67 -0.47
CA ALA A 45 -14.27 5.56 -1.93
C ALA A 45 -13.44 6.63 -2.64
N VAL A 46 -13.44 7.86 -2.13
CA VAL A 46 -12.58 8.95 -2.63
C VAL A 46 -11.11 8.58 -2.47
N LEU A 47 -10.71 8.08 -1.30
CA LEU A 47 -9.32 7.69 -1.05
C LEU A 47 -8.85 6.63 -2.05
N LYS A 48 -9.64 5.58 -2.31
CA LYS A 48 -9.31 4.57 -3.34
C LYS A 48 -9.08 5.21 -4.70
N SER A 49 -9.94 6.15 -5.06
CA SER A 49 -9.88 6.82 -6.34
C SER A 49 -8.65 7.73 -6.47
N PHE A 50 -8.23 8.40 -5.39
CA PHE A 50 -6.97 9.12 -5.36
C PHE A 50 -5.76 8.18 -5.50
N VAL A 51 -5.79 7.02 -4.86
CA VAL A 51 -4.70 6.04 -4.90
C VAL A 51 -4.51 5.45 -6.31
N ILE A 52 -5.59 5.17 -7.05
CA ILE A 52 -5.54 4.61 -8.42
C ILE A 52 -4.67 5.46 -9.36
N TRP A 53 -4.77 6.78 -9.23
CA TRP A 53 -4.05 7.71 -10.12
C TRP A 53 -2.67 8.14 -9.60
N LYS A 54 -2.33 7.80 -8.35
CA LYS A 54 -1.04 8.12 -7.71
C LYS A 54 -0.05 6.96 -7.77
N LEU A 55 -0.07 6.21 -8.86
CA LEU A 55 0.92 5.18 -9.15
C LEU A 55 2.15 5.80 -9.82
N GLY A 56 2.86 6.66 -9.09
CA GLY A 56 4.13 7.28 -9.49
C GLY A 56 5.30 6.31 -9.71
N VAL A 57 5.00 5.02 -9.96
CA VAL A 57 5.93 3.98 -10.37
C VAL A 57 5.88 3.75 -11.89
N VAL A 58 4.79 4.16 -12.55
CA VAL A 58 4.64 4.00 -14.00
C VAL A 58 4.86 5.37 -14.64
N ASP A 59 5.83 5.45 -15.54
CA ASP A 59 6.12 6.67 -16.29
C ASP A 59 4.94 6.94 -17.25
N PHE A 60 3.99 7.75 -16.79
CA PHE A 60 2.75 7.97 -17.53
C PHE A 60 2.96 8.85 -18.76
N SER A 61 2.29 8.49 -19.85
CA SER A 61 2.15 9.38 -21.01
C SER A 61 1.45 10.68 -20.61
N THR A 62 1.68 11.76 -21.37
CA THR A 62 1.02 13.06 -21.14
C THR A 62 -0.50 12.93 -21.08
N THR A 63 -1.10 12.12 -21.96
CA THR A 63 -2.54 11.86 -21.97
C THR A 63 -3.03 11.28 -20.64
N LEU A 64 -2.30 10.32 -20.07
CA LEU A 64 -2.72 9.67 -18.84
C LEU A 64 -2.53 10.57 -17.61
N LYS A 65 -1.53 11.47 -17.63
CA LYS A 65 -1.36 12.54 -16.64
C LYS A 65 -2.55 13.51 -16.66
N ILE A 66 -3.05 13.87 -17.85
CA ILE A 66 -4.24 14.72 -18.00
C ILE A 66 -5.47 14.01 -17.41
N VAL A 67 -5.70 12.74 -17.77
CA VAL A 67 -6.84 11.97 -17.22
C VAL A 67 -6.78 11.86 -15.70
N ALA A 68 -5.60 11.60 -15.13
CA ALA A 68 -5.41 11.56 -13.68
C ALA A 68 -5.78 12.88 -13.00
N GLN A 69 -5.39 14.01 -13.60
CA GLN A 69 -5.70 15.33 -13.07
C GLN A 69 -7.20 15.65 -13.15
N GLU A 70 -7.84 15.38 -14.29
CA GLU A 70 -9.29 15.58 -14.44
C GLU A 70 -10.08 14.71 -13.46
N HIS A 71 -9.66 13.47 -13.24
CA HIS A 71 -10.28 12.59 -12.27
C HIS A 71 -10.11 13.07 -10.83
N TYR A 72 -8.91 13.56 -10.46
CA TYR A 72 -8.67 14.16 -9.16
C TYR A 72 -9.56 15.38 -8.91
N LEU A 73 -9.67 16.27 -9.90
CA LEU A 73 -10.54 17.45 -9.82
C LEU A 73 -12.01 17.07 -9.68
N GLY A 74 -12.52 16.19 -10.54
CA GLY A 74 -13.92 15.75 -10.52
C GLY A 74 -14.31 15.12 -9.18
N ILE A 75 -13.44 14.29 -8.62
CA ILE A 75 -13.67 13.66 -7.31
C ILE A 75 -13.63 14.68 -6.18
N THR A 76 -12.68 15.62 -6.22
CA THR A 76 -12.57 16.66 -5.19
C THR A 76 -13.80 17.57 -5.17
N VAL A 77 -14.34 17.89 -6.36
CA VAL A 77 -15.60 18.62 -6.49
C VAL A 77 -16.77 17.81 -5.92
N ALA A 78 -16.91 16.53 -6.29
CA ALA A 78 -17.96 15.67 -5.75
C ALA A 78 -17.89 15.51 -4.22
N LEU A 79 -16.68 15.36 -3.67
CA LEU A 79 -16.46 15.27 -2.23
C LEU A 79 -16.80 16.59 -1.51
N THR A 80 -16.45 17.73 -2.13
CA THR A 80 -16.80 19.06 -1.61
C THR A 80 -18.32 19.22 -1.50
N GLU A 81 -19.06 18.81 -2.54
CA GLU A 81 -20.52 18.87 -2.50
C GLU A 81 -21.12 17.92 -1.47
N TYR A 82 -20.58 16.70 -1.33
CA TYR A 82 -20.97 15.78 -0.26
C TYR A 82 -20.80 16.39 1.14
N TYR A 83 -19.65 17.00 1.42
CA TYR A 83 -19.43 17.62 2.73
C TYR A 83 -20.35 18.81 2.99
N LYS A 84 -20.67 19.60 1.97
CA LYS A 84 -21.66 20.69 2.11
C LYS A 84 -23.06 20.14 2.36
N SER A 85 -23.54 19.19 1.56
CA SER A 85 -24.94 18.75 1.58
C SER A 85 -25.23 17.78 2.74
N GLU A 86 -24.33 16.85 3.00
CA GLU A 86 -24.57 15.75 3.95
C GLU A 86 -23.94 15.98 5.33
N LYS A 87 -22.86 16.77 5.39
CA LYS A 87 -22.11 17.01 6.64
C LYS A 87 -22.23 18.44 7.17
N ASN A 88 -22.79 19.37 6.38
CA ASN A 88 -22.91 20.80 6.71
C ASN A 88 -21.55 21.43 7.11
N MET A 89 -20.45 20.98 6.50
CA MET A 89 -19.12 21.52 6.76
C MET A 89 -18.91 22.87 6.07
N ASP A 90 -18.17 23.76 6.70
CA ASP A 90 -17.72 25.00 6.07
C ASP A 90 -16.53 24.80 5.11
N GLN A 91 -16.16 25.83 4.35
CA GLN A 91 -15.08 25.71 3.36
C GLN A 91 -13.70 25.39 3.98
N PHE A 92 -13.45 25.85 5.21
CA PHE A 92 -12.19 25.62 5.89
C PHE A 92 -12.12 24.17 6.39
N GLU A 93 -13.19 23.67 7.01
CA GLU A 93 -13.33 22.27 7.42
C GLU A 93 -13.17 21.31 6.24
N ILE A 94 -13.83 21.63 5.11
CA ILE A 94 -13.72 20.85 3.87
C ILE A 94 -12.26 20.80 3.38
N ALA A 95 -11.59 21.96 3.32
CA ALA A 95 -10.21 22.03 2.86
C ALA A 95 -9.27 21.22 3.76
N LEU A 96 -9.45 21.30 5.08
CA LEU A 96 -8.67 20.53 6.04
C LEU A 96 -8.90 19.03 5.85
N ARG A 97 -10.15 18.60 5.69
CA ARG A 97 -10.49 17.19 5.52
C ARG A 97 -9.97 16.61 4.21
N ILE A 98 -10.01 17.37 3.11
CA ILE A 98 -9.40 16.98 1.84
C ILE A 98 -7.87 16.88 1.97
N ALA A 99 -7.24 17.78 2.72
CA ALA A 99 -5.81 17.73 2.99
C ALA A 99 -5.45 16.44 3.76
N ASP A 100 -6.20 16.11 4.80
CA ASP A 100 -6.01 14.87 5.58
C ASP A 100 -6.08 13.61 4.70
N LEU A 101 -7.09 13.51 3.83
CA LEU A 101 -7.22 12.41 2.87
C LEU A 101 -6.05 12.36 1.88
N THR A 102 -5.56 13.52 1.45
CA THR A 102 -4.45 13.62 0.50
C THR A 102 -3.11 13.25 1.15
N LEU A 103 -2.92 13.55 2.43
CA LEU A 103 -1.73 13.20 3.20
C LEU A 103 -1.56 11.68 3.37
N LEU A 104 -2.66 10.92 3.47
CA LEU A 104 -2.63 9.45 3.51
C LEU A 104 -1.98 8.80 2.30
N LEU A 105 -1.95 9.50 1.16
CA LEU A 105 -1.39 8.95 -0.07
C LEU A 105 0.11 8.65 0.05
N GLY A 106 0.85 9.41 0.87
CA GLY A 106 2.28 9.18 1.10
C GLY A 106 2.54 7.83 1.77
N PRO A 107 1.99 7.58 2.98
CA PRO A 107 2.09 6.29 3.66
C PRO A 107 1.62 5.10 2.82
N ILE A 108 0.48 5.23 2.12
CA ILE A 108 -0.05 4.17 1.24
C ILE A 108 0.97 3.83 0.14
N PHE A 109 1.56 4.85 -0.48
CA PHE A 109 2.56 4.65 -1.53
C PHE A 109 3.87 4.06 -0.99
N ASN A 110 4.29 4.43 0.22
CA ASN A 110 5.44 3.82 0.88
C ASN A 110 5.21 2.32 1.11
N SER A 111 4.06 1.94 1.65
CA SER A 111 3.71 0.54 1.83
C SER A 111 3.59 -0.22 0.51
N TYR A 112 3.10 0.41 -0.56
CA TYR A 112 3.12 -0.19 -1.89
C TYR A 112 4.56 -0.52 -2.34
N ARG A 113 5.52 0.41 -2.16
CA ARG A 113 6.93 0.15 -2.49
C ARG A 113 7.54 -0.94 -1.62
N GLU A 114 7.22 -0.98 -0.33
CA GLU A 114 7.66 -2.06 0.56
C GLU A 114 7.12 -3.42 0.11
N MET A 115 5.87 -3.48 -0.35
CA MET A 115 5.27 -4.69 -0.92
C MET A 115 5.98 -5.15 -2.20
N ILE A 116 6.32 -4.22 -3.11
CA ILE A 116 7.11 -4.54 -4.32
C ILE A 116 8.47 -5.10 -3.91
N ASN A 117 9.18 -4.45 -2.99
CA ASN A 117 10.47 -4.93 -2.50
C ASN A 117 10.37 -6.31 -1.82
N LEU A 118 9.28 -6.58 -1.10
CA LEU A 118 9.02 -7.90 -0.53
C LEU A 118 8.84 -8.94 -1.63
N TYR A 119 8.04 -8.63 -2.65
CA TYR A 119 7.81 -9.51 -3.79
C TYR A 119 9.12 -9.84 -4.53
N GLU A 120 9.96 -8.84 -4.81
CA GLU A 120 11.27 -9.03 -5.45
C GLU A 120 12.19 -9.94 -4.62
N LYS A 121 12.29 -9.70 -3.30
CA LYS A 121 13.09 -10.55 -2.39
C LYS A 121 12.62 -12.00 -2.34
N LEU A 122 11.31 -12.22 -2.47
CA LEU A 122 10.75 -13.58 -2.53
C LEU A 122 11.00 -14.21 -3.91
N GLN A 123 10.88 -13.45 -5.01
CA GLN A 123 11.09 -13.92 -6.37
C GLN A 123 12.55 -14.33 -6.65
N ASP A 124 13.53 -13.51 -6.24
CA ASP A 124 14.96 -13.82 -6.41
C ASP A 124 15.32 -15.19 -5.81
N LYS A 125 14.61 -15.59 -4.76
CA LYS A 125 14.80 -16.89 -4.10
C LYS A 125 14.15 -18.05 -4.87
N PHE A 126 12.99 -17.85 -5.49
CA PHE A 126 12.36 -18.85 -6.37
C PHE A 126 13.21 -19.10 -7.62
N GLU A 127 13.80 -18.06 -8.21
CA GLU A 127 14.74 -18.20 -9.33
C GLU A 127 16.06 -18.87 -8.90
N PHE A 128 16.60 -18.51 -7.73
CA PHE A 128 17.78 -19.16 -7.15
C PHE A 128 17.57 -20.64 -6.83
N LEU A 129 16.39 -21.02 -6.30
CA LEU A 129 16.01 -22.42 -6.06
C LEU A 129 15.93 -23.22 -7.37
N ASN A 130 15.36 -22.64 -8.42
CA ASN A 130 15.31 -23.27 -9.75
C ASN A 130 16.70 -23.47 -10.37
N PHE A 131 17.63 -22.55 -10.13
CA PHE A 131 19.02 -22.66 -10.60
C PHE A 131 19.85 -23.66 -9.78
N SER A 132 19.56 -23.77 -8.47
CA SER A 132 20.32 -24.57 -7.51
C SER A 132 19.83 -26.03 -7.37
N MET A 133 18.73 -26.41 -8.03
CA MET A 133 18.21 -27.77 -8.07
C MET A 133 18.98 -28.65 -9.09
N PRO A 134 19.40 -29.88 -8.73
CA PRO A 134 19.99 -30.83 -9.68
C PRO A 134 19.04 -31.16 -10.83
N GLU A 135 19.56 -31.32 -12.06
CA GLU A 135 18.77 -31.50 -13.29
C GLU A 135 17.73 -32.63 -13.23
N GLU A 136 17.96 -33.65 -12.41
CA GLU A 136 17.08 -34.80 -12.23
C GLU A 136 15.67 -34.43 -11.70
N ARG A 137 15.51 -33.28 -11.01
CA ARG A 137 14.21 -32.84 -10.48
C ARG A 137 13.44 -31.89 -11.41
N ARG A 138 13.99 -31.48 -12.56
CA ARG A 138 13.33 -30.57 -13.51
C ARG A 138 12.34 -31.26 -14.45
N SER A 139 12.23 -32.60 -14.42
CA SER A 139 11.49 -33.38 -15.42
C SER A 139 10.27 -34.16 -14.90
N MET A 140 9.80 -33.91 -13.68
CA MET A 140 8.65 -34.62 -13.10
C MET A 140 7.31 -33.89 -13.19
N ASP A 141 7.24 -32.76 -13.91
CA ASP A 141 5.98 -32.09 -14.24
C ASP A 141 5.80 -32.03 -15.78
N LEU A 142 5.42 -33.16 -16.37
CA LEU A 142 4.72 -33.25 -17.66
C LEU A 142 3.53 -34.20 -17.53
#